data_AF-A0ABD2HU58-F1
#
_entry.id   AF-A0ABD2HU58-F1
#
_cell.length_a   1.000
_cell.length_b   1.000
_cell.length_c   1.000
_cell.angle_alpha   90.00
_cell.angle_beta   90.00
_cell.angle_gamma   90.00
#
_symmetry.space_group_name_H-M   'P 1'
#
loop_
_entity.id
_entity.type
_entity.pdbx_description
1 polymer ?
#
loop_
_entity_poly.entity_id
_entity_poly.type
_entity_poly.pdbx_seq_one_letter_code
_entity_poly.pdbx_strand_id
1 'polypeptide(L)'
;MKQERQRTLVFIGLPESNATRPSERVQDDREATTKILDHLEVEAEPTAIFRVGRFDSQRTTPRPLKVVMPTSAHQHIALGGWKRERVRLRSQKNLARLFVRPALTKEQLKEEYKARTKDPTPVNENGPEPKEASQGRGPEPKEASEDTSEPSQVDKAIQNEIDKALLQIQSLQKELTHLVKRK
;
A
#
# COMPACT_ATOMS: atom_id res chain seq x y z
N MET A 1 14.68 -16.11 18.59
CA MET A 1 14.62 -15.43 17.27
C MET A 1 14.69 -16.35 16.04
N LYS A 2 15.49 -17.43 16.00
CA LYS A 2 15.53 -18.35 14.82
C LYS A 2 14.17 -19.00 14.49
N GLN A 3 13.45 -19.46 15.51
CA GLN A 3 12.15 -20.15 15.35
C GLN A 3 11.05 -19.24 14.79
N GLU A 4 10.98 -17.98 15.22
CA GLU A 4 9.96 -17.05 14.72
C GLU A 4 10.13 -16.75 13.23
N ARG A 5 11.37 -16.59 12.77
CA ARG A 5 11.65 -16.35 11.35
C ARG A 5 11.14 -17.49 10.46
N GLN A 6 11.28 -18.73 10.89
CA GLN A 6 10.85 -19.92 10.14
C GLN A 6 9.33 -20.03 9.98
N ARG A 7 8.55 -19.30 10.77
CA ARG A 7 7.09 -19.23 10.68
C ARG A 7 6.58 -17.86 10.24
N THR A 8 7.47 -16.95 9.81
CA THR A 8 7.10 -15.58 9.43
C THR A 8 7.03 -15.44 7.91
N LEU A 9 5.94 -14.84 7.44
CA LEU A 9 5.75 -14.31 6.09
C LEU A 9 6.03 -12.82 6.07
N VAL A 10 6.48 -12.32 4.92
CA VAL A 10 6.62 -10.88 4.65
C VAL A 10 5.79 -10.55 3.42
N PHE A 11 4.79 -9.70 3.59
CA PHE A 11 3.99 -9.15 2.50
C PHE A 11 4.59 -7.80 2.10
N ILE A 12 4.88 -7.66 0.82
CA ILE A 12 5.45 -6.44 0.23
C ILE A 12 4.43 -5.90 -0.76
N GLY A 13 4.23 -4.58 -0.76
CA GLY A 13 3.31 -3.92 -1.70
C GLY A 13 1.82 -4.07 -1.37
N LEU A 14 1.47 -4.61 -0.20
CA LEU A 14 0.11 -4.55 0.32
C LEU A 14 -0.23 -3.09 0.69
N PRO A 15 -1.28 -2.46 0.13
CA PRO A 15 -1.64 -1.09 0.44
C PRO A 15 -1.75 -0.85 1.95
N GLU A 16 -1.31 0.31 2.42
CA GLU A 16 -1.54 0.74 3.80
C GLU A 16 -2.88 1.45 3.90
N SER A 17 -3.55 1.29 5.03
CA SER A 17 -4.76 2.06 5.32
C SER A 17 -4.44 3.54 5.53
N ASN A 18 -5.31 4.39 5.02
CA ASN A 18 -5.29 5.84 5.23
C ASN A 18 -6.14 6.26 6.44
N ALA A 19 -6.65 5.32 7.24
CA ALA A 19 -7.44 5.63 8.42
C ALA A 19 -6.65 6.52 9.38
N THR A 20 -7.33 7.50 9.96
CA THR A 20 -6.69 8.48 10.84
C THR A 20 -6.15 7.82 12.10
N ARG A 21 -6.88 6.85 12.67
CA ARG A 21 -6.51 6.22 13.93
C ARG A 21 -5.57 5.02 13.71
N PRO A 22 -4.48 4.91 14.49
CA PRO A 22 -3.57 3.77 14.39
C PRO A 22 -4.23 2.41 14.61
N SER A 23 -5.21 2.32 15.51
CA SER A 23 -5.95 1.09 15.79
C SER A 23 -6.75 0.60 14.59
N GLU A 24 -7.36 1.52 13.84
CA GLU A 24 -8.11 1.21 12.61
C GLU A 24 -7.16 0.70 11.53
N ARG A 25 -6.01 1.35 11.34
CA ARG A 25 -4.99 0.86 10.39
C ARG A 25 -4.47 -0.54 10.72
N VAL A 26 -4.30 -0.85 12.01
CA VAL A 26 -3.90 -2.19 12.45
C VAL A 26 -5.01 -3.21 12.17
N GLN A 27 -6.27 -2.83 12.39
CA GLN A 27 -7.42 -3.67 12.10
C GLN A 27 -7.56 -3.94 10.59
N ASP A 28 -7.39 -2.91 9.76
CA ASP A 28 -7.41 -3.04 8.30
C ASP A 28 -6.29 -3.97 7.80
N ASP A 29 -5.08 -3.87 8.38
CA ASP A 29 -3.97 -4.78 8.07
C ASP A 29 -4.31 -6.23 8.46
N ARG A 30 -5.01 -6.44 9.58
CA ARG A 30 -5.48 -7.78 9.99
C ARG A 30 -6.50 -8.32 9.01
N GLU A 31 -7.51 -7.56 8.66
CA GLU A 31 -8.56 -7.99 7.73
C GLU A 31 -8.02 -8.27 6.32
N ALA A 32 -7.14 -7.42 5.82
CA ALA A 32 -6.47 -7.64 4.54
C ALA A 32 -5.60 -8.92 4.58
N THR A 33 -4.90 -9.15 5.70
CA THR A 33 -4.11 -10.37 5.89
C THR A 33 -4.98 -11.61 5.91
N THR A 34 -6.09 -11.61 6.66
CA THR A 34 -7.03 -12.73 6.73
C THR A 34 -7.59 -13.05 5.34
N LYS A 35 -8.08 -12.04 4.60
CA LYS A 35 -8.59 -12.24 3.23
C LYS A 35 -7.55 -12.86 2.30
N ILE A 36 -6.28 -12.44 2.41
CA ILE A 36 -5.19 -13.05 1.63
C ILE A 36 -4.99 -14.50 2.05
N LEU A 37 -4.91 -14.78 3.35
CA LEU A 37 -4.72 -16.16 3.86
C LEU A 37 -5.87 -17.09 3.46
N ASP A 38 -7.11 -16.60 3.45
CA ASP A 38 -8.28 -17.35 2.95
C ASP A 38 -8.10 -17.73 1.47
N HIS A 39 -7.65 -16.79 0.64
CA HIS A 39 -7.34 -17.08 -0.77
C HIS A 39 -6.19 -18.08 -0.95
N LEU A 40 -5.30 -18.17 0.04
CA LEU A 40 -4.19 -19.12 0.04
C LEU A 40 -4.55 -20.45 0.72
N GLU A 41 -5.81 -20.63 1.14
CA GLU A 41 -6.33 -21.82 1.82
C GLU A 41 -5.56 -22.13 3.11
N VAL A 42 -5.22 -21.09 3.88
CA VAL A 42 -4.50 -21.24 5.15
C VAL A 42 -5.47 -21.14 6.32
N GLU A 43 -5.78 -22.29 6.92
CA GLU A 43 -6.67 -22.41 8.07
C GLU A 43 -5.95 -22.11 9.40
N ALA A 44 -5.40 -20.91 9.54
CA ALA A 44 -4.76 -20.50 10.79
C ALA A 44 -4.74 -18.98 11.00
N GLU A 45 -5.02 -18.58 12.23
CA GLU A 45 -4.86 -17.18 12.65
C GLU A 45 -3.38 -16.86 12.92
N PRO A 46 -2.82 -15.79 12.33
CA PRO A 46 -1.47 -15.35 12.64
C PRO A 46 -1.32 -14.90 14.11
N THR A 47 -0.22 -15.30 14.74
CA THR A 47 0.13 -14.88 16.11
C THR A 47 0.42 -13.38 16.21
N ALA A 48 0.96 -12.77 15.15
CA ALA A 48 1.27 -11.35 15.12
C ALA A 48 1.24 -10.80 13.70
N ILE A 49 0.73 -9.58 13.55
CA ILE A 49 0.67 -8.85 12.29
C ILE A 49 1.12 -7.41 12.56
N PHE A 50 2.15 -6.94 11.86
CA PHE A 50 2.65 -5.57 12.04
C PHE A 50 3.49 -5.08 10.86
N ARG A 51 3.40 -3.78 10.57
CA ARG A 51 4.24 -3.12 9.55
C ARG A 51 5.64 -2.85 10.09
N VAL A 52 6.64 -3.00 9.25
CA VAL A 52 8.04 -2.74 9.59
C VAL A 52 8.47 -1.35 9.09
N GLY A 53 9.07 -0.56 9.98
CA GLY A 53 9.57 0.77 9.68
C GLY A 53 8.64 1.90 10.13
N ARG A 54 9.11 3.14 10.03
CA ARG A 54 8.37 4.33 10.44
C ARG A 54 7.23 4.61 9.45
N PHE A 55 6.02 4.83 9.97
CA PHE A 55 4.90 5.30 9.16
C PHE A 55 5.19 6.70 8.61
N ASP A 56 4.91 6.88 7.33
CA ASP A 56 5.15 8.11 6.60
C ASP A 56 4.06 8.25 5.54
N SER A 57 3.21 9.27 5.69
CA SER A 57 2.08 9.51 4.80
C SER A 57 2.50 10.01 3.41
N GLN A 58 3.73 10.50 3.26
CA GLN A 58 4.27 10.96 1.97
C GLN A 58 4.97 9.83 1.20
N ARG A 59 5.08 8.64 1.80
CA ARG A 59 5.76 7.50 1.20
C ARG A 59 4.91 6.92 0.07
N THR A 60 5.48 6.86 -1.13
CA THR A 60 4.84 6.30 -2.35
C THR A 60 4.74 4.78 -2.35
N THR A 61 5.45 4.09 -1.45
CA THR A 61 5.52 2.63 -1.38
C THR A 61 5.04 2.11 -0.03
N PRO A 62 4.10 1.14 0.01
CA PRO A 62 3.67 0.57 1.28
C PRO A 62 4.81 -0.12 2.03
N ARG A 63 4.85 0.04 3.35
CA ARG A 63 5.81 -0.66 4.22
C ARG A 63 5.58 -2.16 4.17
N PRO A 64 6.64 -2.98 4.27
CA PRO A 64 6.48 -4.43 4.41
C PRO A 64 5.66 -4.77 5.65
N LEU A 65 4.70 -5.67 5.50
CA LEU A 65 3.93 -6.25 6.59
C LEU A 65 4.54 -7.60 6.98
N LYS A 66 4.87 -7.76 8.26
CA LYS A 66 5.26 -9.04 8.82
C LYS A 66 4.02 -9.76 9.36
N VAL A 67 3.91 -11.03 9.02
CA VAL A 67 2.83 -11.92 9.46
C VAL A 67 3.47 -13.16 10.06
N VAL A 68 3.30 -13.36 11.36
CA VAL A 68 3.90 -14.47 12.10
C VAL A 68 2.84 -15.56 12.25
N MET A 69 3.04 -16.70 11.60
CA MET A 69 2.13 -17.85 11.66
C MET A 69 2.33 -18.66 12.95
N PRO A 70 1.32 -19.43 13.41
CA PRO A 70 1.46 -20.28 14.60
C PRO A 70 2.62 -21.28 14.49
N THR A 71 2.80 -21.88 13.32
CA THR A 71 3.85 -22.86 13.04
C THR A 71 4.51 -22.63 11.68
N SER A 72 5.68 -23.22 11.46
CA SER A 72 6.36 -23.19 10.15
C SER A 72 5.59 -23.96 9.07
N ALA A 73 4.75 -24.93 9.44
CA ALA A 73 3.91 -25.66 8.49
C ALA A 73 2.89 -24.73 7.82
N HIS A 74 2.20 -23.89 8.60
CA HIS A 74 1.27 -22.89 8.06
C HIS A 74 1.96 -21.88 7.14
N GLN A 75 3.21 -21.49 7.45
CA GLN A 75 4.00 -20.65 6.54
C GLN A 75 4.29 -21.38 5.22
N HIS A 76 4.64 -22.67 5.25
CA HIS A 76 4.87 -23.46 4.03
C HIS A 76 3.60 -23.59 3.18
N ILE A 77 2.46 -23.85 3.82
CA ILE A 77 1.15 -23.90 3.14
C ILE A 77 0.88 -22.56 2.45
N ALA A 78 1.01 -21.45 3.17
CA ALA A 78 0.82 -20.11 2.63
C ALA A 78 1.74 -19.81 1.44
N LEU A 79 3.03 -20.16 1.52
CA LEU A 79 3.98 -19.96 0.43
C LEU A 79 3.68 -20.87 -0.77
N GLY A 80 3.20 -22.09 -0.53
CA GLY A 80 2.74 -23.01 -1.57
C GLY A 80 1.51 -22.46 -2.29
N GLY A 81 0.49 -22.03 -1.53
CA GLY A 81 -0.70 -21.36 -2.05
C GLY A 81 -0.33 -20.12 -2.85
N TRP A 82 0.59 -19.28 -2.34
CA TRP A 82 1.04 -18.07 -3.03
C TRP A 82 1.62 -18.38 -4.41
N LYS A 83 2.44 -19.43 -4.55
CA LYS A 83 3.00 -19.82 -5.85
C LYS A 83 1.91 -20.17 -6.87
N ARG A 84 0.81 -20.78 -6.44
CA ARG A 84 -0.33 -21.16 -7.27
C ARG A 84 -1.23 -19.97 -7.59
N GLU A 85 -1.57 -19.18 -6.58
CA GLU A 85 -2.64 -18.17 -6.65
C GLU A 85 -2.16 -16.74 -6.97
N ARG A 86 -0.85 -16.47 -6.98
CA ARG A 86 -0.32 -15.10 -7.16
C ARG A 86 -0.81 -14.39 -8.41
N VAL A 87 -1.06 -15.10 -9.51
CA VAL A 87 -1.55 -14.50 -10.76
C VAL A 87 -2.97 -13.98 -10.57
N ARG A 88 -3.84 -14.81 -9.98
CA ARG A 88 -5.24 -14.45 -9.68
C ARG A 88 -5.31 -13.37 -8.60
N LEU A 89 -4.49 -13.42 -7.56
CA LEU A 89 -4.43 -12.37 -6.55
C LEU A 89 -4.00 -11.03 -7.15
N ARG A 90 -2.99 -11.03 -8.02
CA ARG A 90 -2.46 -9.81 -8.64
C ARG A 90 -3.33 -9.23 -9.74
N SER A 91 -4.35 -9.94 -10.22
CA SER A 91 -5.34 -9.33 -11.13
C SER A 91 -6.24 -8.32 -10.40
N GLN A 92 -6.33 -8.41 -9.08
CA GLN A 92 -7.03 -7.42 -8.26
C GLN A 92 -6.18 -6.15 -8.15
N LYS A 93 -6.75 -4.99 -8.50
CA LYS A 93 -6.05 -3.69 -8.57
C LYS A 93 -5.30 -3.34 -7.27
N ASN A 94 -5.91 -3.63 -6.12
CA ASN A 94 -5.34 -3.40 -4.79
C ASN A 94 -4.21 -4.37 -4.43
N LEU A 95 -4.09 -5.53 -5.08
CA LEU A 95 -3.09 -6.56 -4.79
C LEU A 95 -2.11 -6.79 -5.94
N ALA A 96 -2.17 -6.01 -7.03
CA ALA A 96 -1.28 -6.12 -8.18
C ALA A 96 0.21 -6.07 -7.80
N ARG A 97 0.55 -5.27 -6.78
CA ARG A 97 1.92 -5.12 -6.27
C ARG A 97 2.25 -6.08 -5.10
N LEU A 98 1.31 -6.91 -4.68
CA LEU A 98 1.52 -7.84 -3.58
C LEU A 98 2.62 -8.84 -3.93
N PHE A 99 3.56 -9.04 -3.04
CA PHE A 99 4.55 -10.10 -3.09
C PHE A 99 4.71 -10.72 -1.71
N VAL A 100 4.54 -12.04 -1.66
CA VAL A 100 4.69 -12.82 -0.42
C VAL A 100 5.98 -13.62 -0.48
N ARG A 101 6.75 -13.57 0.59
CA ARG A 101 8.00 -14.34 0.74
C ARG A 101 8.22 -14.77 2.20
N PRO A 102 9.09 -15.76 2.45
CA PRO A 102 9.55 -16.05 3.81
C PRO A 102 10.36 -14.88 4.39
N ALA A 103 10.38 -14.76 5.71
CA ALA A 103 11.33 -13.88 6.38
C ALA A 103 12.76 -14.43 6.25
N LEU A 104 13.66 -13.63 5.68
CA LEU A 104 15.05 -13.98 5.46
C LEU A 104 15.97 -13.39 6.53
N THR A 105 17.20 -13.90 6.65
CA THR A 105 18.25 -13.23 7.44
C THR A 105 18.72 -11.94 6.75
N LYS A 106 19.47 -11.10 7.46
CA LYS A 106 20.00 -9.84 6.89
C LYS A 106 20.92 -10.11 5.69
N GLU A 107 21.70 -11.18 5.77
CA GLU A 107 22.65 -11.62 4.74
C GLU A 107 21.89 -12.05 3.48
N GLN A 108 20.90 -12.94 3.65
CA GLN A 108 20.02 -13.40 2.57
C GLN A 108 19.21 -12.26 1.94
N LEU A 109 18.74 -11.30 2.75
CA LEU A 109 18.08 -10.08 2.27
C LEU A 109 18.99 -9.25 1.36
N LYS A 110 20.27 -9.10 1.73
CA LYS A 110 21.25 -8.38 0.90
C LYS A 110 21.51 -9.11 -0.42
N GLU A 111 21.59 -10.44 -0.40
CA GLU A 111 21.75 -11.25 -1.60
C GLU A 111 20.54 -11.15 -2.52
N GLU A 112 19.33 -11.26 -1.98
CA GLU A 112 18.09 -11.12 -2.75
C GLU A 112 17.96 -9.72 -3.37
N TYR A 113 18.34 -8.68 -2.63
CA TYR A 113 18.40 -7.31 -3.16
C TYR A 113 19.42 -7.19 -4.29
N LYS A 114 20.64 -7.71 -4.10
CA LYS A 114 21.69 -7.73 -5.13
C LYS A 114 21.25 -8.47 -6.39
N ALA A 115 20.55 -9.60 -6.26
CA ALA A 115 20.03 -10.35 -7.39
C ALA A 115 18.99 -9.54 -8.19
N ARG A 116 18.06 -8.86 -7.51
CA ARG A 116 17.05 -8.01 -8.15
C ARG A 116 17.65 -6.79 -8.86
N THR A 117 18.75 -6.25 -8.36
CA THR A 117 19.45 -5.11 -9.00
C THR A 117 20.34 -5.52 -10.17
N LYS A 118 20.71 -6.81 -10.27
CA LYS A 118 21.57 -7.32 -11.34
C LYS A 118 20.81 -7.72 -12.62
N ASP A 119 19.51 -7.96 -12.50
CA ASP A 119 18.61 -8.15 -13.64
C ASP A 119 17.78 -6.88 -13.87
N PRO A 120 18.29 -5.86 -14.59
CA PRO A 120 17.41 -4.87 -15.17
C PRO A 120 16.59 -5.61 -16.24
N THR A 121 15.30 -5.84 -15.99
CA THR A 121 14.35 -6.00 -17.10
C THR A 121 14.60 -4.85 -18.06
N PRO A 122 14.79 -5.10 -19.38
CA PRO A 122 15.10 -4.04 -20.32
C PRO A 122 13.96 -3.03 -20.28
N VAL A 123 14.25 -1.85 -19.72
CA VAL A 123 13.40 -0.69 -19.86
C VAL A 123 13.59 -0.24 -21.30
N ASN A 124 12.53 -0.30 -22.09
CA ASN A 124 12.49 0.14 -23.49
C ASN A 124 13.26 1.47 -23.65
N GLU A 125 14.31 1.45 -24.47
CA GLU A 125 15.39 2.44 -24.60
C GLU A 125 14.97 3.76 -25.29
N ASN A 126 13.68 4.09 -25.31
CA ASN A 126 13.15 5.30 -25.95
C ASN A 126 12.62 6.34 -24.95
N GLY A 127 13.20 6.40 -23.75
CA GLY A 127 12.97 7.48 -22.78
C GLY A 127 14.18 8.42 -22.74
N PRO A 128 13.99 9.75 -22.60
CA PRO A 128 15.09 10.71 -22.70
C PRO A 128 16.11 10.50 -21.56
N GLU A 129 17.39 10.55 -21.92
CA GLU A 129 18.54 10.35 -21.03
C GLU A 129 18.46 11.21 -19.75
N PRO A 130 18.76 10.63 -18.57
CA PRO A 130 18.93 11.41 -17.35
C PRO A 130 20.31 12.08 -17.36
N LYS A 131 20.32 13.42 -17.37
CA LYS A 131 21.53 14.24 -17.23
C LYS A 131 22.15 14.04 -15.83
N GLU A 132 23.45 13.74 -15.82
CA GLU A 132 24.28 13.56 -14.63
C GLU A 132 24.20 14.75 -13.67
N ALA A 133 24.07 14.45 -12.37
CA ALA A 133 24.19 15.42 -11.30
C ALA A 133 25.68 15.74 -11.06
N SER A 134 26.13 16.92 -11.49
CA SER A 134 27.37 17.53 -11.02
C SER A 134 27.09 18.57 -9.94
N GLN A 135 27.95 18.58 -8.92
CA GLN A 135 27.95 19.49 -7.79
C GLN A 135 28.31 20.92 -8.24
N GLY A 136 27.62 21.93 -7.70
CA GLY A 136 28.12 23.31 -7.75
C GLY A 136 27.08 24.39 -7.44
N ARG A 137 27.28 25.05 -6.29
CA ARG A 137 26.91 26.45 -5.91
C ARG A 137 25.58 27.02 -6.42
N GLY A 138 24.70 27.37 -5.47
CA GLY A 138 23.45 28.07 -5.75
C GLY A 138 23.63 29.47 -6.33
N PRO A 139 22.51 30.00 -6.86
CA PRO A 139 22.11 31.37 -6.57
C PRO A 139 20.67 31.44 -6.02
N GLU A 140 20.40 32.62 -5.45
CA GLU A 140 19.22 33.14 -4.75
C GLU A 140 17.83 32.89 -5.38
N PRO A 141 16.75 33.04 -4.58
CA PRO A 141 15.40 32.62 -4.94
C PRO A 141 14.76 33.59 -5.93
N LYS A 142 14.18 33.05 -7.01
CA LYS A 142 13.27 33.77 -7.90
C LYS A 142 11.84 33.29 -7.68
N GLU A 143 10.99 34.29 -7.60
CA GLU A 143 9.56 34.37 -7.35
C GLU A 143 8.69 33.25 -7.95
N ALA A 144 7.65 32.89 -7.19
CA ALA A 144 6.63 31.93 -7.55
C ALA A 144 5.82 32.41 -8.76
N SER A 145 5.85 31.64 -9.85
CA SER A 145 4.87 31.74 -10.92
C SER A 145 3.71 30.79 -10.64
N GLU A 146 2.53 31.36 -10.44
CA GLU A 146 1.25 30.66 -10.41
C GLU A 146 1.04 29.91 -11.74
N ASP A 147 0.96 28.59 -11.68
CA ASP A 147 0.59 27.75 -12.81
C ASP A 147 -0.95 27.64 -12.87
N THR A 148 -1.56 28.53 -13.63
CA THR A 148 -2.98 28.46 -14.00
C THR A 148 -3.16 27.48 -15.15
N SER A 149 -3.19 26.18 -14.86
CA SER A 149 -3.69 25.18 -15.80
C SER A 149 -5.22 25.04 -15.63
N GLU A 150 -5.97 25.37 -16.68
CA GLU A 150 -7.43 25.22 -16.66
C GLU A 150 -7.83 23.75 -16.44
N PRO A 151 -8.74 23.46 -15.50
CA PRO A 151 -9.15 22.08 -15.22
C PRO A 151 -9.86 21.46 -16.42
N SER A 152 -9.53 20.19 -16.69
CA SER A 152 -10.08 19.39 -17.79
C SER A 152 -11.61 19.39 -17.75
N GLN A 153 -12.27 19.26 -18.91
CA GLN A 153 -13.73 19.17 -19.00
C GLN A 153 -14.30 18.01 -18.14
N VAL A 154 -13.52 16.94 -17.96
CA VAL A 154 -13.88 15.81 -17.09
C VAL A 154 -13.83 16.21 -15.61
N ASP A 155 -12.83 17.01 -15.21
CA ASP A 155 -12.68 17.48 -13.83
C ASP A 155 -13.81 18.46 -13.45
N LYS A 156 -14.23 19.31 -14.40
CA LYS A 156 -15.38 20.21 -14.20
C LYS A 156 -16.69 19.45 -14.00
N ALA A 157 -16.91 18.35 -14.73
CA ALA A 157 -18.11 17.53 -14.59
C ALA A 157 -18.15 16.83 -13.22
N ILE A 158 -17.03 16.25 -12.80
CA ILE A 158 -16.90 15.61 -11.48
C ILE A 158 -17.13 16.64 -10.36
N GLN A 159 -16.55 17.83 -10.49
CA GLN A 159 -16.71 18.89 -9.48
C GLN A 159 -18.17 19.34 -9.34
N ASN A 160 -18.89 19.50 -10.45
CA ASN A 160 -20.31 19.84 -10.43
C ASN A 160 -21.17 18.79 -9.73
N GLU A 161 -20.83 17.51 -9.90
CA GLU A 161 -21.57 16.40 -9.28
C GLU A 161 -21.31 16.32 -7.77
N ILE A 162 -20.08 16.61 -7.35
CA ILE A 162 -19.69 16.76 -5.93
C ILE A 162 -20.45 17.93 -5.29
N ASP A 163 -20.50 19.09 -5.95
CA ASP A 163 -21.17 20.28 -5.42
C ASP A 163 -22.68 20.06 -5.26
N LYS A 164 -23.30 19.35 -6.20
CA LYS A 164 -24.71 18.96 -6.12
C LYS A 164 -24.97 18.01 -4.94
N ALA A 165 -24.09 17.04 -4.71
CA ALA A 165 -24.21 16.12 -3.58
C ALA A 165 -24.06 16.84 -2.23
N LEU A 166 -23.15 17.82 -2.13
CA LEU A 166 -22.97 18.63 -0.93
C LEU A 166 -24.21 19.44 -0.58
N LEU A 167 -24.86 20.06 -1.57
CA LEU A 167 -26.12 20.78 -1.36
C LEU A 167 -27.25 19.87 -0.86
N GLN A 168 -27.34 18.65 -1.41
CA GLN A 168 -28.31 17.65 -0.97
C GLN A 168 -28.10 17.28 0.50
N ILE A 169 -26.84 17.04 0.90
CA ILE A 169 -26.48 16.69 2.28
C ILE A 169 -26.82 17.84 3.24
N GLN A 170 -26.52 19.08 2.87
CA GLN A 170 -26.85 20.26 3.69
C GLN A 170 -28.37 20.42 3.87
N SER A 171 -29.16 20.16 2.83
CA SER A 171 -30.63 20.18 2.93
C SER A 171 -31.14 19.14 3.93
N LEU A 172 -30.65 17.90 3.82
CA LEU A 172 -31.03 16.81 4.73
C LEU A 172 -30.61 17.09 6.19
N GLN A 173 -29.43 17.68 6.40
CA GLN A 173 -28.98 18.09 7.74
C GLN A 173 -29.87 19.18 8.34
N LYS A 174 -30.35 20.12 7.52
CA LYS A 174 -31.28 21.17 7.96
C LYS A 174 -32.64 20.58 8.35
N GLU A 175 -33.18 19.67 7.54
CA GLU A 175 -34.43 18.97 7.84
C GLU A 175 -34.33 18.16 9.14
N LEU A 176 -33.24 17.41 9.32
CA LEU A 176 -32.99 16.63 10.52
C LEU A 176 -32.90 17.54 11.77
N THR A 177 -32.23 18.68 11.65
CA THR A 177 -32.12 19.67 12.73
C THR A 177 -33.48 20.25 13.12
N HIS A 178 -34.37 20.48 12.16
CA HIS A 178 -35.74 20.93 12.45
C HIS A 178 -36.59 19.84 13.11
N LEU A 179 -36.38 18.57 12.76
CA LEU A 179 -37.09 17.44 13.37
C LEU A 179 -36.69 17.24 14.84
N VAL A 180 -35.40 17.39 15.15
CA VAL A 180 -34.87 17.28 16.51
C VAL A 180 -35.36 18.42 17.41
N LYS A 181 -35.54 19.63 16.88
CA LYS A 181 -36.06 20.79 17.64
C LYS A 181 -37.57 20.77 17.88
N ARG A 182 -38.32 19.84 17.28
CA ARG A 182 -39.78 19.69 17.43
C ARG A 182 -40.21 18.58 18.40
N LYS A 183 -39.24 17.87 19.01
CA LYS A 183 -39.46 16.94 20.13
C LYS A 183 -39.06 17.61 21.44
#